data_AF-A0A1I4I2F4-F1
#
_entry.id   AF-A0A1I4I2F4-F1
#
_cell.length_a   1.000
_cell.length_b   1.000
_cell.length_c   1.000
_cell.angle_alpha   90.00
_cell.angle_beta   90.00
_cell.angle_gamma   90.00
#
_symmetry.space_group_name_H-M   'P 1'
#
loop_
_entity.id
_entity.type
_entity.pdbx_description
1 polymer ?
#
loop_
_entity_poly.entity_id
_entity_poly.type
_entity_poly.pdbx_seq_one_letter_code
_entity_poly.pdbx_strand_id
1 'polypeptide(L)'
;MNYCVRYIESESMPVQGKAQDIYRRYGREWNIREHGNGNGNWLLTKRSDILVNGKSYREFVLEHYGKCKLTRKLAEKFENDLNNGKINLI
;
A
#
# COMPACT_ATOMS: atom_id res chain seq x y z
N MET A 1 -17.18 7.49 -17.64
CA MET A 1 -16.08 6.49 -17.78
C MET A 1 -16.20 5.56 -16.59
N ASN A 2 -16.17 4.25 -16.80
CA ASN A 2 -16.29 3.29 -15.70
C ASN A 2 -14.87 2.89 -15.26
N TYR A 3 -14.41 3.42 -14.13
CA TYR A 3 -13.08 3.13 -13.60
C TYR A 3 -13.17 1.89 -12.70
N CYS A 4 -12.35 0.87 -12.95
CA CYS A 4 -12.22 -0.25 -12.02
C CYS A 4 -11.28 0.18 -10.88
N VAL A 5 -11.85 0.63 -9.77
CA VAL A 5 -11.11 1.02 -8.56
C VAL A 5 -11.01 -0.19 -7.62
N ARG A 6 -9.80 -0.48 -7.13
CA ARG A 6 -9.57 -1.53 -6.14
C ARG A 6 -8.68 -1.01 -5.03
N TYR A 7 -9.16 -1.12 -3.79
CA TYR A 7 -8.37 -0.84 -2.60
C TYR A 7 -7.62 -2.10 -2.14
N ILE A 8 -6.33 -1.95 -1.88
CA ILE A 8 -5.46 -2.98 -1.31
C ILE A 8 -5.15 -2.62 0.13
N GLU A 9 -5.40 -3.55 1.06
CA GLU A 9 -5.09 -3.34 2.47
C GLU A 9 -3.59 -3.34 2.73
N SER A 10 -3.19 -2.63 3.79
CA SER A 10 -1.85 -2.82 4.34
C SER A 10 -1.78 -4.15 5.07
N GLU A 11 -0.68 -4.86 4.90
CA GLU A 11 -0.41 -6.11 5.60
C GLU A 11 0.86 -6.00 6.44
N SER A 12 0.91 -6.73 7.55
CA SER A 12 2.11 -6.84 8.36
C SER A 12 2.24 -8.25 8.93
N MET A 13 3.46 -8.78 8.92
CA MET A 13 3.74 -10.12 9.45
C MET A 13 5.11 -10.17 10.14
N PRO A 14 5.19 -10.63 11.39
CA PRO A 14 6.47 -10.95 12.03
C PRO A 14 7.01 -12.27 11.49
N VAL A 15 8.31 -12.32 11.21
CA VAL A 15 9.02 -13.54 10.81
C VAL A 15 10.35 -13.65 11.54
N GLN A 16 10.84 -14.87 11.73
CA GLN A 16 12.15 -15.12 12.31
C GLN A 16 13.04 -15.84 11.30
N GLY A 17 14.31 -15.44 11.23
CA GLY A 17 15.28 -16.07 10.35
C GLY A 17 16.53 -15.23 10.10
N LYS A 18 17.44 -15.78 9.31
CA LYS A 18 18.64 -15.07 8.87
C LYS A 18 18.27 -14.01 7.82
N ALA A 19 18.93 -12.86 7.86
CA ALA A 19 18.69 -11.74 6.96
C ALA A 19 18.62 -12.18 5.48
N GLN A 20 19.62 -12.95 5.03
CA GLN A 20 19.72 -13.39 3.64
C GLN A 20 18.49 -14.20 3.18
N ASP A 21 17.96 -15.08 4.03
CA ASP A 21 16.78 -15.88 3.70
C ASP A 21 15.52 -15.02 3.65
N ILE A 22 15.38 -14.07 4.57
CA ILE A 22 14.24 -13.15 4.62
C ILE A 22 14.22 -12.25 3.37
N TYR A 23 15.35 -11.62 3.03
CA TYR A 23 15.45 -10.78 1.83
C TYR A 23 15.25 -11.59 0.55
N ARG A 24 15.76 -12.83 0.48
CA ARG A 24 15.57 -13.71 -0.69
C ARG A 24 14.10 -14.09 -0.90
N ARG A 25 13.37 -14.38 0.19
CA ARG A 25 11.97 -14.81 0.11
C ARG A 25 10.99 -13.66 -0.08
N TYR A 26 11.20 -12.55 0.61
CA TYR A 26 10.19 -11.49 0.75
C TYR A 26 10.59 -10.16 0.12
N GLY A 27 11.88 -9.93 -0.17
CA GLY A 27 12.41 -8.62 -0.54
C GLY A 27 11.90 -8.04 -1.86
N ARG A 28 11.20 -8.83 -2.68
CA ARG A 28 10.56 -8.33 -3.91
C ARG A 28 9.26 -7.59 -3.64
N GLU A 29 8.49 -8.00 -2.64
CA GLU A 29 7.11 -7.54 -2.44
C GLU A 29 6.89 -6.86 -1.08
N TRP A 30 7.75 -7.15 -0.11
CA TRP A 30 7.59 -6.69 1.27
C TRP A 30 8.67 -5.70 1.63
N ASN A 31 8.30 -4.66 2.38
CA ASN A 31 9.27 -3.87 3.11
C ASN A 31 9.72 -4.67 4.33
N ILE A 32 11.03 -4.86 4.47
CA ILE A 32 11.64 -5.65 5.53
C ILE A 32 12.32 -4.70 6.52
N ARG A 33 11.99 -4.83 7.80
CA ARG A 33 12.67 -4.11 8.89
C ARG A 33 13.06 -5.09 9.98
N GLU A 34 14.30 -4.99 10.47
CA GLU A 34 14.73 -5.75 11.64
C GLU A 34 13.93 -5.34 12.89
N HIS A 35 13.53 -6.31 13.69
CA HIS A 35 12.69 -6.13 14.87
C HIS A 35 13.20 -6.97 16.04
N GLY A 36 14.33 -6.58 16.64
CA GLY A 36 14.85 -7.30 17.82
C GLY A 36 16.36 -7.27 18.01
N ASN A 37 17.05 -6.23 17.54
CA ASN A 37 18.47 -5.98 17.80
C ASN A 37 19.39 -7.20 17.55
N GLY A 38 19.26 -7.88 16.41
CA GLY A 38 20.12 -9.00 16.03
C GLY A 38 19.61 -10.39 16.44
N ASN A 39 18.46 -10.52 17.11
CA ASN A 39 17.90 -11.83 17.48
C ASN A 39 17.23 -12.59 16.32
N GLY A 40 17.34 -12.06 15.09
CA GLY A 40 16.79 -12.68 13.89
C GLY A 40 15.29 -12.48 13.70
N ASN A 41 14.65 -11.57 14.45
CA ASN A 41 13.26 -11.20 14.23
C ASN A 41 13.14 -10.04 13.23
N TRP A 42 12.17 -10.16 12.33
CA TRP A 42 11.93 -9.20 11.25
C TRP A 42 10.44 -8.88 11.17
N LEU A 43 10.12 -7.63 10.91
CA LEU A 43 8.78 -7.17 10.61
C LEU A 43 8.67 -6.90 9.11
N LEU A 44 7.80 -7.66 8.46
CA LEU A 44 7.44 -7.48 7.06
C LEU A 44 6.22 -6.56 6.97
N THR A 45 6.23 -5.57 6.08
CA THR A 45 5.08 -4.69 5.85
C THR A 45 4.81 -4.45 4.35
N LYS A 46 3.55 -4.56 3.96
CA LYS A 46 3.02 -4.05 2.68
C LYS A 46 2.19 -2.80 2.98
N ARG A 47 2.43 -1.74 2.23
CA ARG A 47 1.62 -0.52 2.34
C ARG A 47 0.29 -0.77 1.64
N SER A 48 -0.78 -0.12 2.12
CA SER A 48 -2.04 -0.07 1.40
C SER A 48 -1.85 0.52 0.00
N ASP A 49 -2.74 0.24 -0.93
CA ASP A 49 -2.69 0.82 -2.27
C ASP A 49 -4.10 1.06 -2.80
N ILE A 50 -4.21 1.87 -3.84
CA ILE A 50 -5.41 2.04 -4.61
C ILE A 50 -5.08 1.92 -6.09
N LEU A 51 -5.64 0.90 -6.71
CA LEU A 51 -5.44 0.63 -8.13
C LEU A 51 -6.63 1.17 -8.91
N VAL A 52 -6.36 1.96 -9.95
CA VAL A 52 -7.36 2.34 -10.95
C VAL A 52 -6.96 1.70 -12.27
N ASN A 53 -7.80 0.79 -12.78
CA ASN A 53 -7.52 0.00 -13.97
C ASN A 53 -6.15 -0.74 -13.88
N GLY A 54 -5.79 -1.19 -12.67
CA GLY A 54 -4.55 -1.93 -12.40
C GLY A 54 -3.30 -1.07 -12.17
N LYS A 55 -3.38 0.25 -12.35
CA LYS A 55 -2.27 1.17 -12.06
C LYS A 55 -2.42 1.75 -10.65
N SER A 56 -1.34 1.85 -9.89
CA SER A 56 -1.35 2.48 -8.57
C SER A 56 -1.56 4.00 -8.69
N TYR A 57 -2.47 4.52 -7.86
CA TYR A 57 -2.74 5.95 -7.68
C TYR A 57 -2.53 6.39 -6.22
N ARG A 58 -1.85 5.58 -5.39
CA ARG A 58 -1.64 5.90 -3.97
C ARG A 58 -1.07 7.31 -3.78
N GLU A 59 0.02 7.64 -4.46
CA GLU A 59 0.70 8.93 -4.29
C GLU A 59 -0.21 10.08 -4.69
N PHE A 60 -0.85 9.98 -5.85
CA PHE A 60 -1.84 10.94 -6.31
C PHE A 60 -2.95 11.19 -5.29
N VAL A 61 -3.56 10.12 -4.75
CA VAL A 61 -4.64 10.24 -3.77
C VAL A 61 -4.15 10.91 -2.48
N LEU A 62 -2.96 10.54 -2.01
CA LEU A 62 -2.38 11.14 -0.81
C LEU A 62 -2.09 12.63 -0.99
N GLU A 63 -1.52 13.01 -2.13
CA GLU A 63 -1.23 14.40 -2.47
C GLU A 63 -2.51 15.21 -2.63
N HIS A 64 -3.45 14.72 -3.46
CA HIS A 64 -4.72 15.41 -3.75
C HIS A 64 -5.54 15.71 -2.49
N TYR A 65 -5.59 14.78 -1.53
CA TYR A 65 -6.34 14.98 -0.29
C TYR A 65 -5.48 15.49 0.88
N GLY A 66 -4.19 15.77 0.68
CA GLY A 66 -3.26 16.21 1.72
C GLY A 66 -3.17 15.23 2.90
N LYS A 67 -3.06 13.93 2.61
CA LYS A 67 -3.01 12.86 3.63
C LYS A 67 -1.67 12.13 3.59
N CYS A 68 -1.19 11.73 4.76
CA CYS A 68 0.04 10.93 4.86
C CYS A 68 -0.20 9.41 4.79
N LYS A 69 -1.46 8.96 4.95
CA LYS A 69 -1.83 7.54 5.00
C LYS A 69 -3.10 7.28 4.18
N LEU A 70 -3.06 6.19 3.41
CA LEU A 70 -4.19 5.73 2.60
C LEU A 70 -5.01 4.75 3.44
N THR A 71 -6.23 5.16 3.79
CA THR A 71 -7.21 4.35 4.51
C THR A 71 -8.31 3.89 3.57
N ARG A 72 -9.05 2.84 3.94
CA ARG A 72 -10.24 2.38 3.21
C ARG A 72 -11.24 3.52 2.96
N LYS A 73 -11.55 4.31 4.01
CA LYS A 73 -12.46 5.45 3.89
C LYS A 73 -11.97 6.52 2.89
N LEU A 74 -10.65 6.74 2.82
CA LEU A 74 -10.08 7.67 1.84
C LEU A 74 -10.19 7.12 0.42
N ALA A 75 -9.98 5.81 0.25
CA ALA A 75 -10.16 5.12 -1.03
C ALA A 75 -11.61 5.17 -1.51
N GLU A 76 -12.58 4.88 -0.63
CA GLU A 76 -14.02 5.01 -0.91
C GLU A 76 -14.41 6.45 -1.29
N LYS A 77 -13.85 7.44 -0.59
CA LYS A 77 -14.05 8.86 -0.94
C LYS A 77 -13.52 9.16 -2.33
N PHE A 78 -12.31 8.70 -2.64
CA PHE A 78 -11.68 8.90 -3.94
C PHE A 78 -12.50 8.27 -5.08
N GLU A 79 -12.94 7.03 -4.90
CA GLU A 79 -13.80 6.34 -5.87
C GLU A 79 -15.10 7.13 -6.12
N ASN A 80 -15.74 7.63 -5.07
CA ASN A 80 -16.92 8.47 -5.18
C ASN A 80 -16.63 9.79 -5.92
N ASP A 81 -15.54 10.48 -5.61
CA ASP A 81 -15.19 11.74 -6.25
C ASP A 81 -14.84 11.54 -7.74
N LEU A 82 -14.24 10.40 -8.10
CA LEU A 82 -14.01 9.95 -9.47
C LEU A 82 -15.31 9.69 -10.24
N ASN A 83 -16.20 8.88 -9.66
CA ASN A 83 -17.46 8.51 -10.30
C ASN A 83 -18.41 9.71 -10.47
N ASN A 84 -18.32 10.69 -9.58
CA ASN A 84 -19.06 11.95 -9.66
C ASN A 84 -18.37 13.03 -10.51
N GLY A 85 -17.22 12.73 -11.13
CA GLY A 85 -16.51 13.65 -12.02
C GLY A 85 -15.81 14.83 -11.35
N LYS A 86 -15.65 14.80 -10.01
CA LYS A 86 -14.89 15.83 -9.27
C LYS A 86 -13.38 15.66 -9.45
N ILE A 87 -12.95 14.42 -9.69
CA ILE A 87 -11.57 14.09 -10.02
C ILE A 87 -11.56 13.56 -11.44
N ASN A 88 -10.67 14.13 -12.25
CA ASN A 88 -10.37 13.62 -13.58
C ASN A 88 -8.95 13.08 -13.59
N LEU A 89 -8.81 11.81 -13.96
CA LEU A 89 -7.51 11.18 -14.14
C LEU A 89 -7.09 11.45 -15.57
N ILE A 90 -6.08 12.30 -15.73
CA ILE A 90 -5.50 12.68 -17.02
C ILE A 90 -4.48 11.64 -17.45
#